data_AF-A0A9W8LK11-F1
#
_entry.id   AF-A0A9W8LK11-F1
#
_cell.length_a   1.000
_cell.length_b   1.000
_cell.length_c   1.000
_cell.angle_alpha   90.00
_cell.angle_beta   90.00
_cell.angle_gamma   90.00
#
_symmetry.space_group_name_H-M   'P 1'
#
loop_
_entity.id
_entity.type
_entity.pdbx_description
1 polymer ?
#
loop_
_entity_poly.entity_id
_entity_poly.type
_entity_poly.pdbx_seq_one_letter_code
_entity_poly.pdbx_strand_id
1 'polypeptide(L)'
;MSAYGEKYESRQSATREGGGASDESDGARKRPRGESMGGRDSDAKDDDAGAEKGAMAPAAQPGEDKTAAAELQKGLIRIEVVSNDTSDESMQWLTEMKNIFQKQLPKMPKEYIARLVYDRNHSSLAIVKASGRVVGGITFRLFEQRQFAEIVFCAVSSSEQVKGFTNEITLDKRLWMGYIKDYEGGTLMQCSMVPRVEYTKVKEILAQQREAVLEKIRATARTPTIYPGLRCFKETPGLAKIDPFEIPAESGWTPEMDEISRRNARSKLNTWQVTVVGELLVHPSAWPFQAPVNPKEVPDYYTVVKEPMDLKTLKANVEENKYPTLEAFVHDVRKIFDNCKSYNGEGTRYWRCAVTVERFFADKVKEWKSRAER
;
A
#
# COMPACT_ATOMS: atom_id res chain seq x y z
N MET A 1 -12.80 -21.69 51.12
CA MET A 1 -14.00 -22.56 51.23
C MET A 1 -14.76 -22.41 49.92
N SER A 2 -14.57 -23.36 48.98
CA SER A 2 -15.47 -24.51 48.69
C SER A 2 -16.67 -24.06 47.85
N ALA A 3 -17.10 -24.64 46.72
CA ALA A 3 -16.69 -25.76 45.87
C ALA A 3 -17.57 -25.72 44.59
N TYR A 4 -17.41 -26.73 43.73
CA TYR A 4 -18.24 -27.18 42.59
C TYR A 4 -17.74 -26.84 41.18
N GLY A 5 -17.15 -27.87 40.57
CA GLY A 5 -17.21 -28.08 39.12
C GLY A 5 -18.28 -29.12 38.78
N GLU A 6 -18.68 -29.17 37.50
CA GLU A 6 -18.80 -30.40 36.68
C GLU A 6 -19.28 -30.07 35.24
N LYS A 7 -18.58 -30.67 34.28
CA LYS A 7 -19.00 -31.36 33.04
C LYS A 7 -20.20 -30.83 32.22
N TYR A 8 -19.94 -30.56 30.93
CA TYR A 8 -20.89 -30.81 29.84
C TYR A 8 -20.14 -31.19 28.54
N GLU A 9 -19.96 -32.49 28.32
CA GLU A 9 -19.84 -33.10 26.99
C GLU A 9 -21.04 -34.05 26.82
N SER A 10 -21.89 -33.79 25.83
CA SER A 10 -22.58 -34.78 24.96
C SER A 10 -23.82 -34.19 24.30
N ARG A 11 -23.78 -34.13 22.97
CA ARG A 11 -24.86 -34.31 21.98
C ARG A 11 -24.18 -34.01 20.65
N GLN A 12 -23.96 -34.97 19.76
CA GLN A 12 -25.01 -35.67 19.04
C GLN A 12 -24.61 -37.13 18.73
N SER A 13 -25.54 -38.06 18.94
CA SER A 13 -25.45 -39.46 18.53
C SER A 13 -26.32 -39.72 17.30
N ALA A 14 -25.78 -40.58 16.45
CA ALA A 14 -26.27 -41.20 15.21
C ALA A 14 -27.70 -41.81 15.22
N THR A 15 -28.25 -41.97 14.02
CA THR A 15 -28.94 -43.17 13.48
C THR A 15 -29.02 -43.04 11.94
N ARG A 16 -29.13 -44.07 11.08
CA ARG A 16 -28.53 -45.41 10.88
C ARG A 16 -29.02 -45.87 9.47
N GLU A 17 -28.09 -46.37 8.66
CA GLU A 17 -28.12 -47.38 7.55
C GLU A 17 -29.24 -47.54 6.48
N GLY A 18 -28.75 -47.81 5.25
CA GLY A 18 -29.34 -48.65 4.17
C GLY A 18 -29.88 -47.85 2.97
N GLY A 19 -29.52 -48.05 1.69
CA GLY A 19 -28.78 -49.07 0.93
C GLY A 19 -29.46 -49.20 -0.44
N GLY A 20 -28.72 -49.19 -1.57
CA GLY A 20 -29.28 -49.52 -2.90
C GLY A 20 -28.67 -48.74 -4.08
N ALA A 21 -28.07 -49.47 -5.01
CA ALA A 21 -27.31 -49.01 -6.17
C ALA A 21 -28.15 -48.84 -7.44
N SER A 22 -27.69 -48.00 -8.38
CA SER A 22 -27.55 -48.35 -9.81
C SER A 22 -26.97 -47.20 -10.64
N ASP A 23 -26.11 -47.60 -11.56
CA ASP A 23 -25.54 -46.93 -12.73
C ASP A 23 -26.19 -45.65 -13.26
N GLU A 24 -25.35 -44.68 -13.66
CA GLU A 24 -25.41 -44.16 -15.03
C GLU A 24 -24.08 -43.52 -15.44
N SER A 25 -23.64 -43.94 -16.63
CA SER A 25 -22.49 -43.50 -17.38
C SER A 25 -22.62 -42.08 -17.92
N ASP A 26 -21.45 -41.53 -18.27
CA ASP A 26 -21.12 -40.93 -19.57
C ASP A 26 -20.68 -39.45 -19.55
N GLY A 27 -19.71 -39.12 -20.41
CA GLY A 27 -19.39 -37.73 -20.73
C GLY A 27 -17.93 -37.29 -20.62
N ALA A 28 -17.01 -37.99 -21.29
CA ALA A 28 -15.72 -37.43 -21.67
C ALA A 28 -15.87 -36.42 -22.83
N ARG A 29 -15.28 -35.21 -22.74
CA ARG A 29 -14.63 -34.60 -23.92
C ARG A 29 -13.58 -33.53 -23.58
N LYS A 30 -12.39 -33.82 -24.08
CA LYS A 30 -11.14 -33.04 -24.14
C LYS A 30 -11.30 -31.77 -25.01
N ARG A 31 -10.56 -30.71 -24.65
CA ARG A 31 -10.12 -29.65 -25.59
C ARG A 31 -8.71 -29.98 -26.10
N PRO A 32 -8.34 -29.61 -27.35
CA PRO A 32 -7.18 -30.16 -28.03
C PRO A 32 -5.88 -29.34 -27.84
N ARG A 33 -4.77 -30.05 -28.09
CA ARG A 33 -3.43 -29.57 -28.51
C ARG A 33 -3.59 -28.58 -29.68
N GLY A 34 -2.78 -27.54 -29.88
CA GLY A 34 -1.33 -27.50 -29.81
C GLY A 34 -0.80 -27.47 -31.25
N GLU A 35 -0.41 -26.30 -31.74
CA GLU A 35 0.40 -26.14 -32.96
C GLU A 35 1.46 -25.07 -32.71
N SER A 36 2.70 -25.52 -32.69
CA SER A 36 3.88 -24.71 -33.01
C SER A 36 4.15 -24.87 -34.49
N MET A 37 4.60 -23.80 -35.15
CA MET A 37 5.70 -23.85 -36.11
C MET A 37 6.30 -22.44 -36.21
N GLY A 38 7.54 -22.32 -35.75
CA GLY A 38 8.38 -21.15 -35.96
C GLY A 38 9.06 -21.21 -37.31
N GLY A 39 9.13 -20.07 -37.98
CA GLY A 39 10.07 -19.80 -39.06
C GLY A 39 11.28 -19.06 -38.49
N ARG A 40 12.47 -19.61 -38.70
CA ARG A 40 13.75 -18.89 -38.59
C ARG A 40 14.00 -18.14 -39.89
N ASP A 41 14.66 -17.00 -39.78
CA ASP A 41 15.89 -16.65 -40.50
C ASP A 41 15.94 -15.12 -40.66
N SER A 42 16.97 -14.50 -40.09
CA SER A 42 17.56 -13.33 -40.71
C SER A 42 19.03 -13.24 -40.31
N ASP A 43 19.85 -13.45 -41.33
CA ASP A 43 21.29 -13.34 -41.40
C ASP A 43 21.83 -11.99 -40.94
N ALA A 44 23.03 -12.05 -40.37
CA ALA A 44 23.92 -10.91 -40.22
C ALA A 44 24.56 -10.54 -41.57
N LYS A 45 24.70 -9.24 -41.84
CA LYS A 45 25.77 -8.68 -42.67
C LYS A 45 26.04 -7.22 -42.28
N ASP A 46 27.33 -6.96 -42.07
CA ASP A 46 27.97 -5.67 -41.85
C ASP A 46 27.81 -4.74 -43.07
N ASP A 47 27.85 -3.42 -42.85
CA ASP A 47 28.91 -2.53 -43.36
C ASP A 47 28.59 -1.03 -43.14
N ASP A 48 29.48 -0.40 -42.36
CA ASP A 48 30.15 0.90 -42.50
C ASP A 48 29.45 2.22 -42.96
N ALA A 49 30.00 3.29 -42.36
CA ALA A 49 30.11 4.69 -42.82
C ALA A 49 29.00 5.70 -42.47
N GLY A 50 29.45 6.80 -41.82
CA GLY A 50 28.87 8.13 -42.03
C GLY A 50 28.48 8.91 -40.77
N ALA A 51 29.47 9.49 -40.08
CA ALA A 51 29.23 10.54 -39.11
C ALA A 51 28.94 11.88 -39.83
N GLU A 52 27.69 12.32 -39.85
CA GLU A 52 27.33 13.71 -40.18
C GLU A 52 26.60 14.40 -39.03
N LYS A 53 27.09 15.60 -38.71
CA LYS A 53 26.52 16.53 -37.76
C LYS A 53 25.33 17.25 -38.39
N GLY A 54 24.24 17.38 -37.63
CA GLY A 54 23.38 18.56 -37.67
C GLY A 54 21.91 18.33 -37.98
N ALA A 55 21.08 18.35 -36.94
CA ALA A 55 19.89 19.21 -36.85
C ALA A 55 19.24 19.00 -35.48
N MET A 56 19.18 20.07 -34.69
CA MET A 56 18.43 20.11 -33.44
C MET A 56 16.95 19.90 -33.77
N ALA A 57 16.34 18.85 -33.21
CA ALA A 57 14.92 18.60 -33.37
C ALA A 57 14.13 19.87 -32.97
N PRO A 58 13.10 20.27 -33.73
CA PRO A 58 12.34 21.47 -33.40
C PRO A 58 11.69 21.31 -32.03
N ALA A 59 11.80 22.36 -31.22
CA ALA A 59 11.17 22.45 -29.91
C ALA A 59 9.69 22.03 -30.01
N ALA A 60 9.29 21.10 -29.15
CA ALA A 60 7.91 20.66 -29.04
C ALA A 60 7.01 21.89 -28.91
N GLN A 61 6.05 22.03 -29.83
CA GLN A 61 4.99 23.03 -29.71
C GLN A 61 4.30 22.84 -28.34
N PRO A 62 3.87 23.92 -27.66
CA PRO A 62 3.19 23.79 -26.38
C PRO A 62 1.91 22.99 -26.61
N GLY A 63 1.86 21.76 -26.09
CA GLY A 63 0.66 20.95 -26.14
C GLY A 63 -0.49 21.72 -25.47
N GLU A 64 -1.67 21.69 -26.09
CA GLU A 64 -2.87 22.29 -25.52
C GLU A 64 -3.03 21.88 -24.05
N ASP A 65 -3.20 22.87 -23.17
CA ASP A 65 -3.52 22.62 -21.77
C ASP A 65 -4.93 21.99 -21.68
N LYS A 66 -4.96 20.66 -21.55
CA LYS A 66 -6.18 19.84 -21.41
C LYS A 66 -6.65 19.74 -19.94
N THR A 67 -6.31 20.70 -19.10
CA THR A 67 -6.79 20.70 -17.72
C THR A 67 -8.26 21.12 -17.65
N ALA A 68 -9.00 20.56 -16.70
CA ALA A 68 -10.37 20.96 -16.41
C ALA A 68 -10.50 22.47 -16.08
N ALA A 69 -9.45 23.10 -15.55
CA ALA A 69 -9.40 24.53 -15.31
C ALA A 69 -9.45 25.34 -16.62
N ALA A 70 -8.70 24.93 -17.64
CA ALA A 70 -8.71 25.56 -18.95
C ALA A 70 -10.07 25.35 -19.66
N GLU A 71 -10.68 24.17 -19.52
CA GLU A 71 -12.03 23.90 -20.06
C GLU A 71 -13.10 24.78 -19.40
N LEU A 72 -13.02 24.98 -18.07
CA LEU A 72 -13.93 25.85 -17.33
C LEU A 72 -13.77 27.31 -17.77
N GLN A 73 -12.54 27.79 -17.92
CA GLN A 73 -12.27 29.16 -18.39
C GLN A 73 -12.76 29.40 -19.83
N LYS A 74 -12.67 28.38 -20.69
CA LYS A 74 -13.17 28.41 -22.07
C LYS A 74 -14.69 28.22 -22.17
N GLY A 75 -15.39 27.98 -21.04
CA GLY A 75 -16.82 27.71 -21.01
C GLY A 75 -17.25 26.36 -21.60
N LEU A 76 -16.30 25.42 -21.78
CA LEU A 76 -16.57 24.07 -22.29
C LEU A 76 -17.23 23.18 -21.23
N ILE A 77 -16.96 23.49 -19.96
CA ILE A 77 -17.61 22.89 -18.79
C ILE A 77 -18.08 24.00 -17.85
N ARG A 78 -19.10 23.69 -17.04
CA ARG A 78 -19.59 24.51 -15.93
C ARG A 78 -19.80 23.66 -14.69
N ILE A 79 -19.78 24.30 -13.52
CA ILE A 79 -19.99 23.64 -12.24
C ILE A 79 -21.28 24.22 -11.65
N GLU A 80 -22.28 23.36 -11.48
CA GLU A 80 -23.61 23.74 -10.98
C GLU A 80 -23.91 23.04 -9.66
N VAL A 81 -24.50 23.77 -8.71
CA VAL A 81 -25.03 23.17 -7.48
C VAL A 81 -26.51 22.91 -7.69
N VAL A 82 -26.90 21.64 -7.64
CA VAL A 82 -28.22 21.14 -7.98
C VAL A 82 -28.84 20.46 -6.76
N SER A 83 -30.11 20.72 -6.51
CA SER A 83 -30.90 20.05 -5.46
C SER A 83 -32.23 19.58 -6.04
N ASN A 84 -32.93 18.69 -5.34
CA ASN A 84 -34.25 18.25 -5.79
C ASN A 84 -35.30 19.33 -5.48
N ASP A 85 -35.37 20.33 -6.36
CA ASP A 85 -36.34 21.41 -6.39
C ASP A 85 -37.57 21.10 -7.25
N THR A 86 -37.69 19.88 -7.77
CA THR A 86 -38.73 19.40 -8.69
C THR A 86 -38.75 20.04 -10.08
N SER A 87 -37.76 20.86 -10.44
CA SER A 87 -37.62 21.38 -11.81
C SER A 87 -37.11 20.29 -12.77
N ASP A 88 -37.53 20.38 -14.03
CA ASP A 88 -37.13 19.41 -15.06
C ASP A 88 -35.60 19.40 -15.28
N GLU A 89 -34.97 20.57 -15.23
CA GLU A 89 -33.52 20.73 -15.43
C GLU A 89 -32.73 20.10 -14.27
N SER A 90 -33.09 20.41 -13.02
CA SER A 90 -32.47 19.79 -11.84
C SER A 90 -32.67 18.27 -11.84
N MET A 91 -33.88 17.80 -12.17
CA MET A 91 -34.18 16.38 -12.23
C MET A 91 -33.41 15.67 -13.35
N GLN A 92 -33.19 16.31 -14.49
CA GLN A 92 -32.36 15.77 -15.57
C GLN A 92 -30.92 15.59 -15.10
N TRP A 93 -30.31 16.61 -14.49
CA TRP A 93 -28.93 16.53 -13.99
C TRP A 93 -28.77 15.53 -12.85
N LEU A 94 -29.71 15.50 -11.90
CA LEU A 94 -29.70 14.52 -10.81
C LEU A 94 -29.83 13.08 -11.36
N THR A 95 -30.61 12.88 -12.42
CA THR A 95 -30.76 11.57 -13.06
C THR A 95 -29.47 11.12 -13.74
N GLU A 96 -28.79 12.02 -14.47
CA GLU A 96 -27.48 11.73 -15.07
C GLU A 96 -26.41 11.47 -14.00
N MET A 97 -26.38 12.26 -12.93
CA MET A 97 -25.51 12.05 -11.77
C MET A 97 -25.74 10.66 -11.15
N LYS A 98 -26.99 10.29 -10.88
CA LYS A 98 -27.37 8.96 -10.38
C LYS A 98 -26.86 7.85 -11.31
N ASN A 99 -27.01 8.00 -12.62
CA ASN A 99 -26.52 7.00 -13.59
C ASN A 99 -24.98 6.86 -13.53
N ILE A 100 -24.26 7.98 -13.40
CA ILE A 100 -22.79 7.98 -13.25
C ILE A 100 -22.40 7.28 -11.95
N PHE A 101 -23.01 7.63 -10.82
CA PHE A 101 -22.71 6.98 -9.54
C PHE A 101 -22.99 5.48 -9.56
N GLN A 102 -24.15 5.05 -10.09
CA GLN A 102 -24.48 3.63 -10.22
C GLN A 102 -23.47 2.85 -11.07
N LYS A 103 -22.89 3.49 -12.09
CA LYS A 103 -21.86 2.88 -12.94
C LYS A 103 -20.48 2.85 -12.27
N GLN A 104 -20.09 3.92 -11.57
CA GLN A 104 -18.75 4.07 -11.00
C GLN A 104 -18.63 3.48 -9.58
N LEU A 105 -19.75 3.25 -8.89
CA LEU A 105 -19.80 2.69 -7.54
C LEU A 105 -20.55 1.35 -7.55
N PRO A 106 -20.04 0.28 -8.20
CA PRO A 106 -20.76 -0.97 -8.40
C PRO A 106 -21.07 -1.75 -7.10
N LYS A 107 -20.37 -1.43 -6.01
CA LYS A 107 -20.60 -2.02 -4.68
C LYS A 107 -21.79 -1.39 -3.94
N MET A 108 -22.30 -0.25 -4.41
CA MET A 108 -23.41 0.47 -3.78
C MET A 108 -24.74 0.05 -4.43
N PRO A 109 -25.80 -0.26 -3.65
CA PRO A 109 -27.10 -0.59 -4.20
C PRO A 109 -27.67 0.56 -5.05
N LYS A 110 -28.27 0.24 -6.20
CA LYS A 110 -28.76 1.24 -7.16
C LYS A 110 -29.87 2.11 -6.56
N GLU A 111 -30.76 1.48 -5.80
CA GLU A 111 -31.88 2.11 -5.10
C GLU A 111 -31.37 3.03 -3.99
N TYR A 112 -30.30 2.63 -3.31
CA TYR A 112 -29.66 3.42 -2.27
C TYR A 112 -29.08 4.72 -2.85
N ILE A 113 -28.37 4.62 -3.98
CA ILE A 113 -27.84 5.80 -4.70
C ILE A 113 -28.99 6.72 -5.12
N ALA A 114 -30.01 6.18 -5.78
CA ALA A 114 -31.15 6.98 -6.25
C ALA A 114 -31.85 7.71 -5.10
N ARG A 115 -32.10 7.01 -3.99
CA ARG A 115 -32.76 7.60 -2.82
C ARG A 115 -32.01 8.81 -2.26
N LEU A 116 -30.68 8.77 -2.21
CA LEU A 116 -29.88 9.88 -1.65
C LEU A 116 -29.61 10.99 -2.66
N VAL A 117 -29.43 10.68 -3.94
CA VAL A 117 -29.28 11.71 -4.99
C VAL A 117 -30.55 12.56 -5.12
N TYR A 118 -31.73 11.95 -4.96
CA TYR A 118 -33.01 12.68 -5.01
C TYR A 118 -33.51 13.17 -3.63
N ASP A 119 -32.77 12.96 -2.55
CA ASP A 119 -33.16 13.43 -1.21
C ASP A 119 -33.03 14.96 -1.15
N ARG A 120 -34.08 15.65 -0.70
CA ARG A 120 -34.10 17.13 -0.63
C ARG A 120 -33.14 17.72 0.40
N ASN A 121 -32.65 16.92 1.34
CA ASN A 121 -31.63 17.34 2.30
C ASN A 121 -30.21 17.16 1.77
N HIS A 122 -30.06 16.68 0.53
CA HIS A 122 -28.78 16.55 -0.15
C HIS A 122 -28.71 17.56 -1.30
N SER A 123 -27.49 17.92 -1.65
CA SER A 123 -27.18 18.74 -2.81
C SER A 123 -26.09 18.07 -3.62
N SER A 124 -26.05 18.34 -4.92
CA SER A 124 -25.09 17.76 -5.84
C SER A 124 -24.36 18.85 -6.59
N LEU A 125 -23.04 18.88 -6.47
CA LEU A 125 -22.16 19.69 -7.33
C LEU A 125 -21.91 18.89 -8.61
N ALA A 126 -22.50 19.32 -9.72
CA ALA A 126 -22.44 18.65 -11.02
C ALA A 126 -21.46 19.37 -11.96
N ILE A 127 -20.64 18.60 -12.67
CA ILE A 127 -19.80 19.08 -13.77
C ILE A 127 -20.57 18.84 -15.06
N VAL A 128 -20.98 19.93 -15.71
CA VAL A 128 -21.84 19.90 -16.90
C VAL A 128 -21.05 20.41 -18.10
N LYS A 129 -21.01 19.64 -19.19
CA LYS A 129 -20.42 20.09 -20.45
C LYS A 129 -21.30 21.14 -21.12
N ALA A 130 -20.75 21.91 -22.05
CA ALA A 130 -21.50 22.87 -22.87
C ALA A 130 -22.71 22.22 -23.59
N SER A 131 -22.63 20.92 -23.89
CA SER A 131 -23.74 20.14 -24.45
C SER A 131 -24.90 19.86 -23.48
N GLY A 132 -24.81 20.28 -22.21
CA GLY A 132 -25.79 19.99 -21.16
C GLY A 132 -25.63 18.62 -20.49
N ARG A 133 -24.68 17.79 -20.95
CA ARG A 133 -24.41 16.47 -20.39
C ARG A 133 -23.56 16.56 -19.12
N VAL A 134 -23.97 15.83 -18.09
CA VAL A 134 -23.18 15.67 -16.86
C VAL A 134 -22.05 14.65 -17.07
N VAL A 135 -20.85 14.95 -16.57
CA VAL A 135 -19.67 14.07 -16.68
C VAL A 135 -19.14 13.57 -15.34
N GLY A 136 -19.56 14.19 -14.24
CA GLY A 136 -19.23 13.78 -12.89
C GLY A 136 -19.75 14.77 -11.88
N GLY A 137 -19.51 14.47 -10.61
CA GLY A 137 -19.84 15.38 -9.54
C GLY A 137 -19.80 14.76 -8.15
N ILE A 138 -20.27 15.54 -7.19
CA ILE A 138 -20.25 15.21 -5.77
C ILE A 138 -21.65 15.43 -5.21
N THR A 139 -22.25 14.39 -4.63
CA THR A 139 -23.44 14.56 -3.78
C THR A 139 -23.00 14.69 -2.33
N PHE A 140 -23.47 15.72 -1.65
CA PHE A 140 -23.12 16.02 -0.27
C PHE A 140 -24.35 16.42 0.55
N ARG A 141 -24.21 16.33 1.87
CA ARG A 141 -25.18 16.82 2.85
C ARG A 141 -24.49 17.83 3.76
N LEU A 142 -25.05 19.04 3.83
CA LEU A 142 -24.51 20.12 4.65
C LEU A 142 -25.08 20.07 6.07
N PHE A 143 -24.22 20.22 7.07
CA PHE A 143 -24.59 20.36 8.48
C PHE A 143 -24.13 21.73 8.99
N GLU A 144 -24.84 22.79 8.62
CA GLU A 144 -24.44 24.19 8.90
C GLU A 144 -24.16 24.45 10.38
N GLN A 145 -25.04 23.99 11.27
CA GLN A 145 -24.87 24.16 12.72
C GLN A 145 -23.64 23.45 13.29
N ARG A 146 -23.12 22.45 12.56
CA ARG A 146 -21.96 21.64 12.95
C ARG A 146 -20.70 21.99 12.16
N GLN A 147 -20.80 22.95 11.23
CA GLN A 147 -19.70 23.45 10.41
C GLN A 147 -18.95 22.35 9.62
N PHE A 148 -19.68 21.33 9.14
CA PHE A 148 -19.13 20.31 8.25
C PHE A 148 -20.13 19.88 7.17
N ALA A 149 -19.62 19.24 6.11
CA ALA A 149 -20.43 18.58 5.09
C ALA A 149 -20.01 17.11 4.96
N GLU A 150 -20.98 16.22 4.79
CA GLU A 150 -20.77 14.81 4.46
C GLU A 150 -20.75 14.67 2.93
N ILE A 151 -19.65 14.20 2.35
CA ILE A 151 -19.62 13.77 0.95
C ILE A 151 -20.20 12.36 0.87
N VAL A 152 -21.38 12.23 0.29
CA VAL A 152 -22.11 10.95 0.17
C VAL A 152 -21.65 10.18 -1.05
N PHE A 153 -21.53 10.86 -2.20
CA PHE A 153 -21.01 10.28 -3.43
C PHE A 153 -20.01 11.23 -4.08
N CYS A 154 -18.92 10.69 -4.59
CA CYS A 154 -17.98 11.43 -5.43
C CYS A 154 -17.55 10.49 -6.55
N ALA A 155 -17.90 10.83 -7.79
CA ALA A 155 -17.51 10.05 -8.94
C ALA A 155 -17.39 10.94 -10.17
N VAL A 156 -16.38 10.63 -10.97
CA VAL A 156 -16.20 11.18 -12.30
C VAL A 156 -16.15 10.00 -13.26
N SER A 157 -16.57 10.21 -14.51
CA SER A 157 -16.41 9.20 -15.56
C SER A 157 -14.99 8.65 -15.61
N SER A 158 -14.85 7.36 -15.90
CA SER A 158 -13.59 6.63 -15.81
C SER A 158 -12.45 7.21 -16.68
N SER A 159 -12.77 7.95 -17.74
CA SER A 159 -11.78 8.65 -18.58
C SER A 159 -11.10 9.83 -17.90
N GLU A 160 -11.65 10.35 -16.80
CA GLU A 160 -11.25 11.63 -16.20
C GLU A 160 -10.71 11.48 -14.75
N GLN A 161 -10.30 10.29 -14.36
CA GLN A 161 -9.92 10.00 -12.96
C GLN A 161 -8.45 10.30 -12.67
N VAL A 162 -8.19 11.05 -11.58
CA VAL A 162 -6.86 11.24 -10.96
C VAL A 162 -6.99 11.02 -9.45
N LYS A 163 -5.98 10.44 -8.79
CA LYS A 163 -6.05 9.97 -7.38
C LYS A 163 -5.26 10.86 -6.41
N GLY A 164 -5.82 11.17 -5.24
CA GLY A 164 -5.07 11.72 -4.09
C GLY A 164 -5.95 12.05 -2.87
N PHE A 165 -5.86 11.24 -1.80
CA PHE A 165 -6.55 11.50 -0.50
C PHE A 165 -5.75 10.92 0.69
N THR A 166 -6.04 11.39 1.93
CA THR A 166 -5.38 11.01 3.20
C THR A 166 -6.35 10.40 4.23
N ASN A 167 -5.88 9.46 5.07
CA ASN A 167 -6.71 8.61 5.94
C ASN A 167 -6.83 9.10 7.42
N GLU A 168 -6.30 10.27 7.77
CA GLU A 168 -6.27 10.75 9.16
C GLU A 168 -7.47 11.67 9.48
N ILE A 169 -8.11 11.45 10.64
CA ILE A 169 -9.29 12.22 11.10
C ILE A 169 -8.93 13.01 12.36
N THR A 170 -9.01 14.34 12.28
CA THR A 170 -8.71 15.27 13.38
C THR A 170 -9.96 15.97 13.96
N LEU A 171 -11.13 15.83 13.33
CA LEU A 171 -12.41 16.41 13.79
C LEU A 171 -12.98 15.62 14.98
N ASP A 172 -13.43 16.33 16.02
CA ASP A 172 -14.00 15.74 17.24
C ASP A 172 -15.16 14.77 16.90
N LYS A 173 -15.04 13.54 17.39
CA LYS A 173 -16.03 12.45 17.24
C LYS A 173 -17.45 12.88 17.59
N ARG A 174 -17.63 13.75 18.59
CA ARG A 174 -18.96 14.22 19.03
C ARG A 174 -19.72 15.01 17.96
N LEU A 175 -19.01 15.57 16.99
CA LEU A 175 -19.61 16.39 15.93
C LEU A 175 -20.21 15.56 14.79
N TRP A 176 -19.66 14.37 14.53
CA TRP A 176 -20.01 13.57 13.34
C TRP A 176 -20.55 12.17 13.65
N MET A 177 -20.17 11.57 14.79
CA MET A 177 -20.61 10.22 15.16
C MET A 177 -22.13 10.18 15.36
N GLY A 178 -22.81 9.30 14.63
CA GLY A 178 -24.28 9.19 14.61
C GLY A 178 -25.01 10.17 13.68
N TYR A 179 -24.29 11.07 13.01
CA TYR A 179 -24.86 12.01 12.01
C TYR A 179 -24.55 11.60 10.58
N ILE A 180 -23.33 11.10 10.35
CA ILE A 180 -22.90 10.57 9.05
C ILE A 180 -23.29 9.10 8.91
N LYS A 181 -23.33 8.61 7.67
CA LYS A 181 -23.62 7.20 7.40
C LYS A 181 -22.36 6.34 7.49
N ASP A 182 -22.45 5.26 8.25
CA ASP A 182 -21.42 4.23 8.30
C ASP A 182 -21.57 3.27 7.12
N TYR A 183 -20.47 3.01 6.42
CA TYR A 183 -20.40 2.05 5.32
C TYR A 183 -19.49 0.90 5.71
N GLU A 184 -20.03 -0.32 5.71
CA GLU A 184 -19.25 -1.52 5.98
C GLU A 184 -18.11 -1.67 4.94
N GLY A 185 -16.87 -1.76 5.43
CA GLY A 185 -15.67 -1.81 4.59
C GLY A 185 -15.25 -0.46 3.98
N GLY A 186 -15.87 0.65 4.37
CA GLY A 186 -15.45 2.00 4.00
C GLY A 186 -14.37 2.55 4.93
N THR A 187 -13.41 3.30 4.38
CA THR A 187 -12.43 4.05 5.17
C THR A 187 -12.95 5.48 5.37
N LEU A 188 -13.03 5.92 6.62
CA LEU A 188 -13.36 7.32 6.93
C LEU A 188 -12.18 8.22 6.55
N MET A 189 -12.47 9.34 5.86
CA MET A 189 -11.48 10.31 5.37
C MET A 189 -11.91 11.72 5.76
N GLN A 190 -10.96 12.59 6.13
CA GLN A 190 -11.23 13.99 6.44
C GLN A 190 -10.47 14.93 5.51
N CYS A 191 -11.14 16.01 5.11
CA CYS A 191 -10.53 17.15 4.45
C CYS A 191 -10.81 18.42 5.27
N SER A 192 -9.76 19.12 5.69
CA SER A 192 -9.86 20.41 6.39
C SER A 192 -9.47 21.54 5.45
N MET A 193 -10.42 22.45 5.22
CA MET A 193 -10.21 23.60 4.33
C MET A 193 -9.48 24.74 5.06
N VAL A 194 -8.58 25.41 4.36
CA VAL A 194 -7.86 26.60 4.83
C VAL A 194 -8.63 27.84 4.36
N PRO A 195 -9.25 28.63 5.25
CA PRO A 195 -10.18 29.69 4.85
C PRO A 195 -9.58 30.80 3.98
N ARG A 196 -8.27 31.02 4.10
CA ARG A 196 -7.55 32.10 3.38
C ARG A 196 -7.07 31.68 1.98
N VAL A 197 -7.33 30.44 1.57
CA VAL A 197 -6.86 29.89 0.30
C VAL A 197 -8.00 29.86 -0.71
N GLU A 198 -7.82 30.54 -1.84
CA GLU A 198 -8.67 30.37 -3.00
C GLU A 198 -8.23 29.10 -3.76
N TYR A 199 -8.88 27.98 -3.46
CA TYR A 199 -8.47 26.64 -3.93
C TYR A 199 -8.46 26.48 -5.46
N THR A 200 -9.25 27.26 -6.19
CA THR A 200 -9.24 27.30 -7.66
C THR A 200 -7.91 27.82 -8.22
N LYS A 201 -7.18 28.63 -7.46
CA LYS A 201 -5.90 29.24 -7.85
C LYS A 201 -4.69 28.59 -7.15
N VAL A 202 -4.86 27.44 -6.52
CA VAL A 202 -3.81 26.82 -5.69
C VAL A 202 -2.50 26.61 -6.45
N LYS A 203 -2.55 26.26 -7.74
CA LYS A 203 -1.35 26.09 -8.58
C LYS A 203 -0.57 27.40 -8.73
N GLU A 204 -1.28 28.51 -8.97
CA GLU A 204 -0.68 29.85 -9.10
C GLU A 204 -0.12 30.32 -7.76
N ILE A 205 -0.88 30.15 -6.68
CA ILE A 205 -0.45 30.50 -5.32
C ILE A 205 0.83 29.75 -4.95
N LEU A 206 0.90 28.43 -5.21
CA LEU A 206 2.08 27.62 -4.94
C LEU A 206 3.27 28.01 -5.82
N ALA A 207 3.03 28.37 -7.08
CA ALA A 207 4.09 28.85 -7.97
C ALA A 207 4.69 30.18 -7.47
N GLN A 208 3.85 31.13 -7.05
CA GLN A 208 4.27 32.40 -6.46
C GLN A 208 5.04 32.19 -5.15
N GLN A 209 4.53 31.34 -4.26
CA GLN A 209 5.22 30.99 -3.01
C GLN A 209 6.60 30.36 -3.27
N ARG A 210 6.68 29.43 -4.23
CA ARG A 210 7.95 28.81 -4.64
C ARG A 210 8.92 29.85 -5.15
N GLU A 211 8.50 30.76 -6.02
CA GLU A 211 9.38 31.79 -6.57
C GLU A 211 9.86 32.76 -5.49
N ALA A 212 8.98 33.18 -4.56
CA ALA A 212 9.39 34.03 -3.44
C ALA A 212 10.44 33.36 -2.54
N VAL A 213 10.30 32.05 -2.29
CA VAL A 213 11.32 31.27 -1.56
C VAL A 213 12.62 31.21 -2.35
N LEU A 214 12.56 30.91 -3.66
CA LEU A 214 13.74 30.87 -4.52
C LEU A 214 14.45 32.22 -4.61
N GLU A 215 13.71 33.32 -4.68
CA GLU A 215 14.26 34.68 -4.67
C GLU A 215 15.00 34.95 -3.35
N LYS A 216 14.43 34.57 -2.20
CA LYS A 216 15.09 34.72 -0.91
C LYS A 216 16.35 33.85 -0.81
N ILE A 217 16.30 32.63 -1.36
CA ILE A 217 17.48 31.75 -1.48
C ILE A 217 18.53 32.43 -2.35
N ARG A 218 18.20 32.95 -3.55
CA ARG A 218 19.16 33.65 -4.42
C ARG A 218 19.79 34.87 -3.76
N ALA A 219 19.02 35.61 -2.95
CA ALA A 219 19.51 36.79 -2.24
C ALA A 219 20.42 36.47 -1.04
N THR A 220 20.28 35.29 -0.44
CA THR A 220 21.02 34.88 0.77
C THR A 220 22.15 33.90 0.44
N ALA A 221 21.96 33.07 -0.57
CA ALA A 221 22.94 32.11 -1.04
C ALA A 221 24.07 32.86 -1.73
N ARG A 222 25.29 32.59 -1.29
CA ARG A 222 26.48 32.89 -2.09
C ARG A 222 26.34 32.13 -3.41
N THR A 223 26.82 32.72 -4.51
CA THR A 223 26.90 32.04 -5.81
C THR A 223 27.48 30.63 -5.58
N PRO A 224 26.82 29.56 -6.05
CA PRO A 224 27.33 28.21 -5.86
C PRO A 224 28.73 28.15 -6.48
N THR A 225 29.76 27.94 -5.66
CA THR A 225 31.10 27.72 -6.17
C THR A 225 31.08 26.41 -6.96
N ILE A 226 31.20 26.50 -8.28
CA ILE A 226 31.30 25.32 -9.13
C ILE A 226 32.72 24.79 -9.00
N TYR A 227 32.89 23.70 -8.26
CA TYR A 227 34.18 23.03 -8.14
C TYR A 227 34.42 22.13 -9.36
N PRO A 228 35.66 22.08 -9.89
CA PRO A 228 36.00 21.11 -10.92
C PRO A 228 35.82 19.68 -10.40
N GLY A 229 35.44 18.75 -11.28
CA GLY A 229 35.32 17.34 -10.92
C GLY A 229 36.65 16.76 -10.41
N LEU A 230 36.57 15.89 -9.41
CA LEU A 230 37.74 15.25 -8.79
C LEU A 230 38.50 14.41 -9.82
N ARG A 231 39.82 14.65 -9.95
CA ARG A 231 40.67 14.00 -10.97
C ARG A 231 41.07 12.57 -10.61
N CYS A 232 41.18 12.26 -9.32
CA CYS A 232 41.58 10.97 -8.78
C CYS A 232 40.72 9.79 -9.27
N PHE A 233 39.45 10.02 -9.61
CA PHE A 233 38.58 8.97 -10.18
C PHE A 233 38.90 8.62 -11.63
N LYS A 234 39.56 9.53 -12.38
CA LYS A 234 40.08 9.24 -13.72
C LYS A 234 41.42 8.50 -13.66
N GLU A 235 42.23 8.83 -12.66
CA GLU A 235 43.60 8.32 -12.51
C GLU A 235 43.64 6.94 -11.83
N THR A 236 42.66 6.62 -10.98
CA THR A 236 42.61 5.31 -10.30
C THR A 236 41.16 4.81 -10.16
N PRO A 237 40.60 4.20 -11.22
CA PRO A 237 39.24 3.66 -11.19
C PRO A 237 39.09 2.62 -10.07
N GLY A 238 38.18 2.86 -9.12
CA GLY A 238 37.77 1.88 -8.11
C GLY A 238 38.59 1.78 -6.83
N LEU A 239 39.68 2.57 -6.67
CA LEU A 239 40.55 2.44 -5.48
C LEU A 239 40.97 3.76 -4.81
N ALA A 240 40.57 4.92 -5.34
CA ALA A 240 40.92 6.20 -4.72
C ALA A 240 40.14 6.39 -3.41
N LYS A 241 40.74 6.04 -2.26
CA LYS A 241 40.31 6.56 -0.96
C LYS A 241 40.64 8.05 -0.94
N ILE A 242 39.62 8.88 -1.11
CA ILE A 242 39.74 10.33 -1.02
C ILE A 242 39.49 10.71 0.43
N ASP A 243 40.33 11.57 1.00
CA ASP A 243 40.04 12.20 2.27
C ASP A 243 38.91 13.24 2.06
N PRO A 244 37.73 13.08 2.69
CA PRO A 244 36.64 14.04 2.57
C PRO A 244 37.02 15.48 2.96
N PHE A 245 38.04 15.68 3.81
CA PHE A 245 38.53 17.01 4.19
C PHE A 245 39.31 17.73 3.08
N GLU A 246 39.80 16.99 2.08
CA GLU A 246 40.48 17.57 0.91
C GLU A 246 39.50 18.08 -0.16
N ILE A 247 38.21 17.75 -0.04
CA ILE A 247 37.17 18.23 -0.95
C ILE A 247 36.73 19.62 -0.47
N PRO A 248 36.95 20.69 -1.26
CA PRO A 248 36.69 22.08 -0.85
C PRO A 248 35.20 22.45 -0.79
N ALA A 249 34.32 21.55 -0.39
CA ALA A 249 32.88 21.79 -0.29
C ALA A 249 32.48 22.10 1.16
N GLU A 250 31.67 23.15 1.36
CA GLU A 250 30.89 23.40 2.59
C GLU A 250 29.78 22.34 2.74
N SER A 251 30.13 21.06 2.71
CA SER A 251 29.17 19.95 2.72
C SER A 251 28.50 19.79 4.09
N GLY A 252 29.06 20.39 5.15
CA GLY A 252 28.67 20.13 6.53
C GLY A 252 28.86 18.67 6.94
N TRP A 253 29.57 17.89 6.12
CA TRP A 253 29.85 16.48 6.38
C TRP A 253 30.80 16.36 7.56
N THR A 254 30.50 15.43 8.45
CA THR A 254 31.33 15.11 9.61
C THR A 254 31.60 13.61 9.63
N PRO A 255 32.78 13.17 10.11
CA PRO A 255 33.07 11.75 10.29
C PRO A 255 31.99 11.03 11.11
N GLU A 256 31.39 11.72 12.09
CA GLU A 256 30.31 11.21 12.93
C GLU A 256 29.04 10.89 12.12
N MET A 257 28.66 11.73 11.15
CA MET A 257 27.50 11.47 10.27
C MET A 257 27.69 10.20 9.45
N ASP A 258 28.90 9.97 8.96
CA ASP A 258 29.24 8.79 8.20
C ASP A 258 29.32 7.55 9.09
N GLU A 259 29.83 7.67 10.31
CA GLU A 259 29.78 6.60 11.32
C GLU A 259 28.33 6.21 11.66
N ILE A 260 27.43 7.18 11.83
CA ILE A 260 25.99 6.94 12.05
C ILE A 260 25.37 6.21 10.85
N SER A 261 25.68 6.64 9.64
CA SER A 261 25.20 6.00 8.40
C SER A 261 25.68 4.55 8.29
N ARG A 262 26.98 4.30 8.55
CA ARG A 262 27.57 2.96 8.56
C ARG A 262 27.02 2.09 9.68
N ARG A 263 26.77 2.65 10.87
CA ARG A 263 26.20 1.95 12.02
C ARG A 263 24.77 1.46 11.75
N ASN A 264 24.00 2.24 11.00
CA ASN A 264 22.64 1.90 10.60
C ASN A 264 22.56 1.09 9.30
N ALA A 265 23.68 0.85 8.62
CA ALA A 265 23.72 0.07 7.40
C ALA A 265 23.43 -1.41 7.71
N ARG A 266 22.20 -1.86 7.44
CA ARG A 266 21.83 -3.26 7.57
C ARG A 266 22.63 -4.10 6.58
N SER A 267 23.27 -5.16 7.08
CA SER A 267 23.94 -6.13 6.22
C SER A 267 22.93 -6.84 5.31
N LYS A 268 23.43 -7.47 4.23
CA LYS A 268 22.60 -8.35 3.39
C LYS A 268 21.93 -9.45 4.22
N LEU A 269 22.67 -10.01 5.19
CA LEU A 269 22.18 -11.02 6.11
C LEU A 269 21.06 -10.47 7.00
N ASN A 270 21.24 -9.29 7.61
CA ASN A 270 20.22 -8.68 8.46
C ASN A 270 18.93 -8.38 7.67
N THR A 271 19.07 -7.85 6.46
CA THR A 271 17.94 -7.59 5.55
C THR A 271 17.16 -8.87 5.25
N TRP A 272 17.87 -9.98 5.00
CA TRP A 272 17.24 -11.27 4.80
C TRP A 272 16.60 -11.83 6.08
N GLN A 273 17.24 -11.71 7.24
CA GLN A 273 16.68 -12.11 8.54
C GLN A 273 15.34 -11.41 8.80
N VAL A 274 15.26 -10.08 8.60
CA VAL A 274 14.03 -9.29 8.76
C VAL A 274 12.91 -9.83 7.86
N THR A 275 13.26 -10.14 6.61
CA THR A 275 12.32 -10.66 5.61
C THR A 275 11.76 -12.02 6.04
N VAL A 276 12.64 -12.96 6.40
CA VAL A 276 12.25 -14.32 6.81
C VAL A 276 11.43 -14.29 8.10
N VAL A 277 11.77 -13.46 9.09
CA VAL A 277 10.95 -13.32 10.30
C VAL A 277 9.55 -12.78 9.97
N GLY A 278 9.45 -11.84 9.05
CA GLY A 278 8.16 -11.35 8.54
C GLY A 278 7.31 -12.47 7.93
N GLU A 279 7.91 -13.32 7.09
CA GLU A 279 7.23 -14.48 6.49
C GLU A 279 6.83 -15.54 7.53
N LEU A 280 7.67 -15.79 8.54
CA LEU A 280 7.38 -16.72 9.63
C LEU A 280 6.17 -16.26 10.45
N LEU A 281 6.07 -14.96 10.76
CA LEU A 281 4.98 -14.39 11.56
C LEU A 281 3.60 -14.55 10.92
N VAL A 282 3.53 -14.53 9.59
CA VAL A 282 2.28 -14.64 8.83
C VAL A 282 2.00 -16.07 8.35
N HIS A 283 2.89 -17.03 8.63
CA HIS A 283 2.69 -18.42 8.21
C HIS A 283 1.46 -19.02 8.92
N PRO A 284 0.53 -19.71 8.23
CA PRO A 284 -0.73 -20.18 8.82
C PRO A 284 -0.56 -21.09 10.05
N SER A 285 0.52 -21.87 10.10
CA SER A 285 0.85 -22.75 11.22
C SER A 285 1.71 -22.10 12.31
N ALA A 286 2.02 -20.80 12.23
CA ALA A 286 2.90 -20.13 13.19
C ALA A 286 2.17 -19.51 14.40
N TRP A 287 0.83 -19.59 14.44
CA TRP A 287 0.02 -19.04 15.54
C TRP A 287 0.49 -19.42 16.97
N PRO A 288 1.06 -20.61 17.26
CA PRO A 288 1.53 -20.92 18.62
C PRO A 288 2.83 -20.19 18.99
N PHE A 289 3.56 -19.67 18.02
CA PHE A 289 4.91 -19.12 18.18
C PHE A 289 4.95 -17.60 18.12
N GLN A 290 3.79 -16.95 17.98
CA GLN A 290 3.70 -15.50 17.76
C GLN A 290 4.19 -14.67 18.95
N ALA A 291 4.09 -15.20 20.17
CA ALA A 291 4.44 -14.50 21.40
C ALA A 291 4.98 -15.49 22.45
N PRO A 292 5.65 -15.00 23.52
CA PRO A 292 6.08 -15.85 24.62
C PRO A 292 4.91 -16.61 25.24
N VAL A 293 5.15 -17.87 25.65
CA VAL A 293 4.14 -18.71 26.31
C VAL A 293 3.68 -18.06 27.62
N ASN A 294 2.37 -17.93 27.82
CA ASN A 294 1.84 -17.29 29.01
C ASN A 294 1.95 -18.23 30.23
N PRO A 295 2.72 -17.88 31.29
CA PRO A 295 2.87 -18.75 32.47
C PRO A 295 1.59 -18.89 33.28
N LYS A 296 0.58 -18.04 33.08
CA LYS A 296 -0.73 -18.21 33.72
C LYS A 296 -1.58 -19.29 33.05
N GLU A 297 -1.38 -19.49 31.75
CA GLU A 297 -2.10 -20.49 30.95
C GLU A 297 -1.37 -21.83 30.96
N VAL A 298 -0.03 -21.80 31.00
CA VAL A 298 0.84 -22.98 31.02
C VAL A 298 1.84 -22.87 32.18
N PRO A 299 1.44 -23.22 33.42
CA PRO A 299 2.21 -22.92 34.63
C PRO A 299 3.56 -23.62 34.76
N ASP A 300 3.70 -24.82 34.22
CA ASP A 300 4.91 -25.63 34.29
C ASP A 300 5.90 -25.36 33.14
N TYR A 301 5.51 -24.59 32.13
CA TYR A 301 6.29 -24.41 30.90
C TYR A 301 7.74 -23.99 31.16
N TYR A 302 7.94 -22.93 31.94
CA TYR A 302 9.28 -22.39 32.24
C TYR A 302 10.08 -23.23 33.24
N THR A 303 9.45 -24.23 33.86
CA THR A 303 10.16 -25.22 34.67
C THR A 303 10.78 -26.30 33.79
N VAL A 304 10.14 -26.63 32.66
CA VAL A 304 10.60 -27.63 31.70
C VAL A 304 11.51 -26.99 30.64
N VAL A 305 11.06 -25.90 30.01
CA VAL A 305 11.78 -25.17 28.95
C VAL A 305 12.69 -24.11 29.57
N LYS A 306 14.01 -24.31 29.44
CA LYS A 306 15.04 -23.45 30.06
C LYS A 306 15.41 -22.23 29.23
N GLU A 307 15.35 -22.34 27.91
CA GLU A 307 15.70 -21.26 26.97
C GLU A 307 14.52 -20.93 26.06
N PRO A 308 13.47 -20.25 26.58
CA PRO A 308 12.30 -19.90 25.80
C PRO A 308 12.66 -18.95 24.65
N MET A 309 11.99 -19.12 23.51
CA MET A 309 12.10 -18.25 22.34
C MET A 309 10.77 -18.24 21.59
N ASP A 310 10.45 -17.11 20.94
CA ASP A 310 9.24 -16.90 20.16
C ASP A 310 9.49 -15.89 19.03
N LEU A 311 8.57 -15.79 18.07
CA LEU A 311 8.73 -14.95 16.88
C LEU A 311 8.71 -13.44 17.18
N LYS A 312 8.02 -12.99 18.24
CA LYS A 312 8.04 -11.57 18.64
C LYS A 312 9.40 -11.20 19.22
N THR A 313 9.95 -12.05 20.10
CA THR A 313 11.29 -11.87 20.65
C THR A 313 12.36 -11.95 19.56
N LEU A 314 12.26 -12.93 18.66
CA LEU A 314 13.15 -13.09 17.51
C LEU A 314 13.14 -11.84 16.61
N LYS A 315 11.96 -11.29 16.31
CA LYS A 315 11.81 -10.06 15.52
C LYS A 315 12.55 -8.88 16.16
N ALA A 316 12.35 -8.65 17.45
CA ALA A 316 13.04 -7.57 18.17
C ALA A 316 14.56 -7.76 18.12
N ASN A 317 15.05 -8.99 18.31
CA ASN A 317 16.48 -9.29 18.25
C ASN A 317 17.08 -9.05 16.85
N VAL A 318 16.35 -9.35 15.77
CA VAL A 318 16.77 -9.03 14.40
C VAL A 318 16.79 -7.52 14.14
N GLU A 319 15.79 -6.79 14.62
CA GLU A 319 15.73 -5.32 14.50
C GLU A 319 16.87 -4.62 15.25
N GLU A 320 17.30 -5.20 16.37
CA GLU A 320 18.47 -4.77 17.16
C GLU A 320 19.80 -5.35 16.64
N ASN A 321 19.80 -6.03 15.49
CA ASN A 321 20.99 -6.62 14.84
C ASN A 321 21.80 -7.58 15.73
N LYS A 322 21.13 -8.35 16.60
CA LYS A 322 21.78 -9.30 17.54
C LYS A 322 22.33 -10.58 16.90
N TYR A 323 22.07 -10.79 15.61
CA TYR A 323 22.48 -12.00 14.90
C TYR A 323 23.52 -11.68 13.82
N PRO A 324 24.80 -11.50 14.20
CA PRO A 324 25.86 -11.16 13.24
C PRO A 324 26.17 -12.29 12.26
N THR A 325 25.84 -13.53 12.60
CA THR A 325 26.05 -14.72 11.78
C THR A 325 24.74 -15.44 11.49
N LEU A 326 24.71 -16.22 10.40
CA LEU A 326 23.55 -17.02 10.03
C LEU A 326 23.27 -18.08 11.11
N GLU A 327 24.33 -18.64 11.69
CA GLU A 327 24.29 -19.70 12.69
C GLU A 327 23.61 -19.23 13.97
N ALA A 328 23.91 -18.01 14.43
CA ALA A 328 23.29 -17.43 15.62
C ALA A 328 21.77 -17.23 15.42
N PHE A 329 21.36 -16.76 14.24
CA PHE A 329 19.95 -16.61 13.89
C PHE A 329 19.22 -17.97 13.81
N VAL A 330 19.81 -18.93 13.09
CA VAL A 330 19.25 -20.28 12.92
C VAL A 330 19.11 -20.99 14.27
N HIS A 331 20.07 -20.81 15.19
CA HIS A 331 20.03 -21.37 16.52
C HIS A 331 18.79 -20.92 17.30
N ASP A 332 18.52 -19.62 17.34
CA ASP A 332 17.36 -19.09 18.06
C ASP A 332 16.03 -19.46 17.40
N VAL A 333 15.97 -19.51 16.06
CA VAL A 333 14.78 -20.00 15.35
C VAL A 333 14.50 -21.46 15.68
N ARG A 334 15.53 -22.32 15.74
CA ARG A 334 15.37 -23.74 16.10
C ARG A 334 14.84 -23.93 17.51
N LYS A 335 15.29 -23.12 18.49
CA LYS A 335 14.76 -23.17 19.86
C LYS A 335 13.25 -23.03 19.92
N ILE A 336 12.64 -22.19 19.07
CA ILE A 336 11.17 -22.05 18.99
C ILE A 336 10.51 -23.41 18.74
N PHE A 337 11.02 -24.16 17.76
CA PHE A 337 10.43 -25.43 17.34
C PHE A 337 10.85 -26.58 18.26
N ASP A 338 12.10 -26.64 18.68
CA ASP A 338 12.62 -27.69 19.56
C ASP A 338 11.96 -27.63 20.93
N ASN A 339 11.85 -26.43 21.54
CA ASN A 339 11.11 -26.28 22.79
C ASN A 339 9.65 -26.71 22.64
N CYS A 340 9.00 -26.37 21.52
CA CYS A 340 7.64 -26.82 21.24
C CYS A 340 7.56 -28.35 21.14
N LYS A 341 8.43 -28.98 20.36
CA LYS A 341 8.43 -30.45 20.15
C LYS A 341 8.83 -31.24 21.40
N SER A 342 9.68 -30.68 22.27
CA SER A 342 10.10 -31.34 23.51
C SER A 342 9.06 -31.18 24.61
N TYR A 343 8.41 -30.01 24.72
CA TYR A 343 7.35 -29.80 25.70
C TYR A 343 6.03 -30.48 25.30
N ASN A 344 5.70 -30.47 24.00
CA ASN A 344 4.47 -31.07 23.48
C ASN A 344 4.76 -32.46 22.91
N GLY A 345 3.97 -33.45 23.30
CA GLY A 345 4.09 -34.81 22.77
C GLY A 345 3.96 -34.88 21.23
N GLU A 346 4.61 -35.89 20.65
CA GLU A 346 4.59 -36.15 19.21
C GLU A 346 3.15 -36.31 18.69
N GLY A 347 2.89 -35.78 17.50
CA GLY A 347 1.58 -35.86 16.86
C GLY A 347 0.52 -34.91 17.42
N THR A 348 0.79 -34.12 18.46
CA THR A 348 -0.12 -33.05 18.93
C THR A 348 -0.25 -31.92 17.89
N ARG A 349 -1.30 -31.10 18.02
CA ARG A 349 -1.53 -29.95 17.12
C ARG A 349 -0.33 -28.98 17.13
N TYR A 350 0.24 -28.72 18.30
CA TYR A 350 1.41 -27.84 18.47
C TYR A 350 2.66 -28.43 17.83
N TRP A 351 2.91 -29.73 18.04
CA TRP A 351 4.02 -30.44 17.42
C TRP A 351 3.94 -30.40 15.88
N ARG A 352 2.76 -30.67 15.31
CA ARG A 352 2.57 -30.61 13.84
C ARG A 352 2.79 -29.19 13.29
N CYS A 353 2.39 -28.17 14.04
CA CYS A 353 2.69 -26.78 13.68
C CYS A 353 4.19 -26.53 13.66
N ALA A 354 4.93 -26.97 14.69
CA ALA A 354 6.38 -26.81 14.76
C ALA A 354 7.09 -27.44 13.56
N VAL A 355 6.77 -28.70 13.24
CA VAL A 355 7.36 -29.40 12.08
C VAL A 355 7.06 -28.69 10.76
N THR A 356 5.84 -28.18 10.60
CA THR A 356 5.44 -27.49 9.37
C THR A 356 6.24 -26.19 9.17
N VAL A 357 6.33 -25.36 10.21
CA VAL A 357 7.04 -24.07 10.14
C VAL A 357 8.55 -24.27 10.10
N GLU A 358 9.09 -25.27 10.81
CA GLU A 358 10.51 -25.62 10.79
C GLU A 358 10.98 -26.01 9.39
N ARG A 359 10.19 -26.82 8.66
CA ARG A 359 10.48 -27.18 7.27
C ARG A 359 10.49 -25.95 6.36
N PHE A 360 9.48 -25.09 6.48
CA PHE A 360 9.43 -23.82 5.73
C PHE A 360 10.68 -22.97 5.98
N PHE A 361 11.11 -22.85 7.24
CA PHE A 361 12.33 -22.12 7.59
C PHE A 361 13.58 -22.77 7.01
N ALA A 362 13.70 -24.10 7.04
CA ALA A 362 14.83 -24.82 6.48
C ALA A 362 14.99 -24.56 4.97
N ASP A 363 13.88 -24.50 4.23
CA ASP A 363 13.87 -24.16 2.80
C ASP A 363 14.42 -22.74 2.56
N LYS A 364 14.03 -21.76 3.39
CA LYS A 364 14.54 -20.39 3.31
C LYS A 364 16.05 -20.31 3.57
N VAL A 365 16.55 -21.05 4.56
CA VAL A 365 17.99 -21.13 4.85
C VAL A 365 18.76 -21.73 3.68
N LYS A 366 18.22 -22.80 3.06
CA LYS A 366 18.83 -23.43 1.87
C LYS A 366 18.89 -22.46 0.69
N GLU A 367 17.79 -21.73 0.43
CA GLU A 367 17.74 -20.70 -0.60
C GLU A 367 18.79 -19.61 -0.38
N TRP A 368 18.93 -19.10 0.85
CA TRP A 368 19.94 -18.11 1.21
C TRP A 368 21.36 -18.60 0.92
N LYS A 369 21.71 -19.81 1.37
CA LYS A 369 23.04 -20.40 1.13
C LYS A 369 23.34 -20.51 -0.38
N SER A 370 22.38 -20.97 -1.17
CA SER A 370 22.53 -21.10 -2.63
C SER A 370 22.71 -19.78 -3.38
N ARG A 371 22.26 -18.66 -2.80
CA ARG A 371 22.43 -17.31 -3.35
C ARG A 371 23.75 -16.68 -2.91
N ALA A 372 24.26 -17.04 -1.74
CA ALA A 372 25.53 -16.54 -1.21
C ALA A 372 26.76 -17.17 -1.90
N GLU A 373 26.58 -18.32 -2.56
CA GLU A 373 27.63 -19.04 -3.31
C GLU A 373 27.76 -18.61 -4.78
N ARG A 374 26.89 -17.70 -5.26
CA ARG A 374 26.97 -17.07 -6.59
C ARG A 374 27.54 -15.67 -6.48
#